data_AF-A0A936HTE8-F1
#
_entry.id   AF-A0A936HTE8-F1
#
_cell.length_a   1.000
_cell.length_b   1.000
_cell.length_c   1.000
_cell.angle_alpha   90.00
_cell.angle_beta   90.00
_cell.angle_gamma   90.00
#
_symmetry.space_group_name_H-M   'P 1'
#
loop_
_entity.id
_entity.type
_entity.pdbx_description
1 polymer ?
#
loop_
_entity_poly.entity_id
_entity_poly.type
_entity_poly.pdbx_seq_one_letter_code
_entity_poly.pdbx_strand_id
1 'polypeptide(L)'
;MPDHATNAPNTEYFLLGDGRITAAVQWSRDPSLSPIGLLLWDAERMTRKEGTWLFHPELGLQRTMLTVVVDGVRHRPTHQTVRVEWQLRRRPEVVATWQAGALSVTERFYVQNPSSNLVREVSIAPAEGLAAAVQIEAALYANPLLFDEFGILPGNLLHAEGYAVLHLFAVPSGSAFERFITVPCKPDASGICATFIYSLEAVGMAEREGFGEGDREIVEESPAADDLSGSSLAAQLKRQYFIARNGLRAAVSRTGKFDASIWQYGYEWGMDAAMVATAAATSGRFALARQLLRNIFGRLSNSEGMIAESSRFRGGELSELNGNGAVLDAIWHYWRWTGDTDLLRLWWHRIRAIADYPLRPEYQHESGLLQGRRDLWERLPWMGVQPGFDISHQVFCAVGLVHIAELAQHLGHHDDAQRWHAAGNRIREAMLGHPQYRLVHEGRIIHRRLADGTPAETMRPDPTWNHPDYAPLPSHARNLHRPDCRTPLHPRRSGGPADYLRADPPKQQPCDGDVAEFGAAVGPEWMRGIWPKHRCFRPRLPRAMGLCNRLHCLG
;
A
#
# COMPACT_ATOMS: atom_id res chain seq x y z
N MET A 1 -13.75 -21.31 11.07
CA MET A 1 -12.95 -20.80 12.22
C MET A 1 -12.82 -19.28 12.10
N PRO A 2 -13.04 -18.45 13.13
CA PRO A 2 -13.23 -17.00 12.97
C PRO A 2 -12.03 -16.21 12.39
N ASP A 3 -10.78 -16.66 12.62
CA ASP A 3 -9.58 -15.95 12.13
C ASP A 3 -9.51 -15.81 10.61
N HIS A 4 -10.29 -16.53 9.82
CA HIS A 4 -10.33 -16.28 8.38
C HIS A 4 -10.86 -14.88 8.01
N ALA A 5 -11.67 -14.26 8.88
CA ALA A 5 -12.26 -12.96 8.63
C ALA A 5 -11.18 -11.89 8.43
N THR A 6 -11.27 -11.16 7.31
CA THR A 6 -10.26 -10.19 6.89
C THR A 6 -10.63 -8.77 7.31
N ASN A 7 -11.92 -8.51 7.53
CA ASN A 7 -12.52 -7.22 7.87
C ASN A 7 -13.15 -7.21 9.27
N ALA A 8 -12.72 -8.11 10.15
CA ALA A 8 -13.24 -8.16 11.51
C ALA A 8 -12.98 -6.83 12.25
N PRO A 9 -13.96 -6.31 12.99
CA PRO A 9 -13.81 -5.05 13.71
C PRO A 9 -12.66 -5.13 14.71
N ASN A 10 -12.00 -4.00 14.95
CA ASN A 10 -10.89 -3.90 15.92
C ASN A 10 -9.72 -4.86 15.67
N THR A 11 -9.51 -5.25 14.40
CA THR A 11 -8.37 -6.05 13.96
C THR A 11 -7.43 -5.20 13.10
N GLU A 12 -6.14 -5.22 13.44
CA GLU A 12 -5.08 -4.52 12.73
C GLU A 12 -4.07 -5.52 12.16
N TYR A 13 -3.51 -5.21 10.99
CA TYR A 13 -2.48 -6.01 10.34
C TYR A 13 -1.23 -5.15 10.14
N PHE A 14 -0.10 -5.64 10.64
CA PHE A 14 1.20 -4.96 10.54
C PHE A 14 2.05 -5.71 9.52
N LEU A 15 2.24 -5.14 8.34
CA LEU A 15 2.93 -5.78 7.21
C LEU A 15 4.44 -5.57 7.22
N LEU A 16 5.18 -6.67 7.19
CA LEU A 16 6.63 -6.74 7.10
C LEU A 16 7.03 -7.44 5.79
N GLY A 17 8.16 -7.08 5.19
CA GLY A 17 8.61 -7.72 3.96
C GLY A 17 9.70 -6.96 3.23
N ASP A 18 10.41 -7.68 2.38
CA ASP A 18 11.49 -7.20 1.52
C ASP A 18 11.16 -7.35 0.02
N GLY A 19 9.94 -7.80 -0.29
CA GLY A 19 9.48 -8.13 -1.64
C GLY A 19 9.89 -9.52 -2.12
N ARG A 20 10.59 -10.30 -1.31
CA ARG A 20 10.79 -11.74 -1.51
C ARG A 20 9.82 -12.51 -0.64
N ILE A 21 9.66 -12.06 0.59
CA ILE A 21 8.64 -12.54 1.51
C ILE A 21 7.76 -11.37 1.95
N THR A 22 6.51 -11.70 2.27
CA THR A 22 5.63 -10.80 3.02
C THR A 22 5.14 -11.55 4.25
N ALA A 23 5.15 -10.85 5.38
CA ALA A 23 4.62 -11.31 6.64
C ALA A 23 3.63 -10.29 7.20
N ALA A 24 2.71 -10.75 8.03
CA ALA A 24 1.81 -9.88 8.76
C ALA A 24 1.70 -10.33 10.22
N VAL A 25 1.81 -9.39 11.14
CA VAL A 25 1.35 -9.59 12.52
C VAL A 25 -0.09 -9.11 12.59
N GLN A 26 -1.02 -10.02 12.86
CA GLN A 26 -2.40 -9.67 13.20
C GLN A 26 -2.46 -9.33 14.68
N TRP A 27 -3.14 -8.23 15.03
CA TRP A 27 -3.56 -7.93 16.39
C TRP A 27 -5.07 -7.73 16.42
N SER A 28 -5.78 -8.49 17.26
CA SER A 28 -7.24 -8.37 17.38
C SER A 28 -7.68 -8.15 18.82
N ARG A 29 -8.59 -7.19 18.99
CA ARG A 29 -9.32 -6.98 20.25
C ARG A 29 -10.69 -7.67 20.26
N ASP A 30 -11.05 -8.34 19.17
CA ASP A 30 -12.26 -9.15 19.08
C ASP A 30 -12.02 -10.51 19.76
N PRO A 31 -12.79 -10.85 20.82
CA PRO A 31 -12.60 -12.09 21.58
C PRO A 31 -12.93 -13.36 20.79
N SER A 32 -13.53 -13.26 19.60
CA SER A 32 -13.76 -14.40 18.72
C SER A 32 -12.53 -14.79 17.89
N LEU A 33 -11.52 -13.93 17.81
CA LEU A 33 -10.30 -14.11 17.03
C LEU A 33 -9.10 -14.44 17.91
N SER A 34 -7.99 -14.86 17.31
CA SER A 34 -6.72 -14.93 18.03
C SER A 34 -6.25 -13.51 18.40
N PRO A 35 -5.81 -13.27 19.66
CA PRO A 35 -5.41 -11.94 20.11
C PRO A 35 -4.19 -11.42 19.34
N ILE A 36 -3.28 -12.30 18.97
CA ILE A 36 -2.17 -12.03 18.06
C ILE A 36 -1.97 -13.23 17.14
N GLY A 37 -1.50 -12.99 15.92
CA GLY A 37 -1.20 -14.05 14.96
C GLY A 37 -0.12 -13.68 13.97
N LEU A 38 0.61 -14.66 13.47
CA LEU A 38 1.66 -14.49 12.46
C LEU A 38 1.22 -15.09 11.13
N LEU A 39 1.37 -14.32 10.06
CA LEU A 39 1.13 -14.73 8.68
C LEU A 39 2.44 -14.58 7.91
N LEU A 40 2.71 -15.48 6.96
CA LEU A 40 3.90 -15.46 6.11
C LEU A 40 3.56 -16.07 4.74
N TRP A 41 4.07 -15.49 3.66
CA TRP A 41 3.94 -16.02 2.30
C TRP A 41 5.03 -15.45 1.37
N ASP A 42 5.16 -16.07 0.20
CA ASP A 42 5.98 -15.59 -0.92
C ASP A 42 5.35 -14.32 -1.52
N ALA A 43 6.10 -13.21 -1.52
CA ALA A 43 5.62 -11.92 -2.03
C ALA A 43 5.29 -11.95 -3.53
N GLU A 44 5.83 -12.91 -4.29
CA GLU A 44 5.50 -13.11 -5.71
C GLU A 44 4.12 -13.75 -5.95
N ARG A 45 3.49 -14.23 -4.86
CA ARG A 45 2.23 -14.97 -4.88
C ARG A 45 1.19 -14.23 -4.05
N MET A 46 0.28 -13.57 -4.76
CA MET A 46 -0.88 -12.95 -4.11
C MET A 46 -1.73 -14.04 -3.50
N THR A 47 -2.09 -13.86 -2.24
CA THR A 47 -2.84 -14.85 -1.49
C THR A 47 -3.87 -14.18 -0.61
N ARG A 48 -5.00 -14.86 -0.42
CA ARG A 48 -5.95 -14.48 0.64
C ARG A 48 -5.39 -14.93 1.98
N LYS A 49 -5.91 -14.37 3.06
CA LYS A 49 -5.45 -14.67 4.42
C LYS A 49 -5.39 -16.18 4.71
N GLU A 50 -6.43 -16.91 4.29
CA GLU A 50 -6.53 -18.37 4.42
C GLU A 50 -5.49 -19.15 3.62
N GLY A 51 -4.96 -18.57 2.54
CA GLY A 51 -3.92 -19.15 1.69
C GLY A 51 -2.52 -18.71 2.07
N THR A 52 -2.33 -18.04 3.20
CA THR A 52 -0.99 -17.80 3.74
C THR A 52 -0.44 -19.06 4.40
N TRP A 53 0.88 -19.15 4.54
CA TRP A 53 1.55 -20.41 4.89
C TRP A 53 1.44 -20.76 6.37
N LEU A 54 1.17 -19.77 7.23
CA LEU A 54 1.01 -19.96 8.68
C LEU A 54 -0.45 -19.95 9.14
N PHE A 55 -1.41 -19.85 8.20
CA PHE A 55 -2.83 -19.95 8.54
C PHE A 55 -3.28 -21.42 8.55
N HIS A 56 -3.81 -21.90 9.68
CA HIS A 56 -4.37 -23.23 9.77
C HIS A 56 -5.90 -23.19 9.61
N PRO A 57 -6.52 -23.93 8.66
CA PRO A 57 -7.97 -23.89 8.43
C PRO A 57 -8.83 -24.15 9.68
N GLU A 58 -8.39 -25.07 10.54
CA GLU A 58 -9.12 -25.45 11.76
C GLU A 58 -8.75 -24.62 13.00
N LEU A 59 -7.51 -24.12 13.07
CA LEU A 59 -6.95 -23.52 14.29
C LEU A 59 -6.67 -22.01 14.12
N GLY A 60 -6.88 -21.49 12.91
CA GLY A 60 -6.51 -20.15 12.46
C GLY A 60 -5.09 -19.80 12.84
N LEU A 61 -4.94 -18.73 13.62
CA LEU A 61 -3.65 -18.20 14.00
C LEU A 61 -3.21 -18.62 15.41
N GLN A 62 -4.00 -19.42 16.12
CA GLN A 62 -3.72 -19.78 17.52
C GLN A 62 -2.37 -20.49 17.69
N ARG A 63 -1.95 -21.27 16.69
CA ARG A 63 -0.68 -22.02 16.70
C ARG A 63 0.55 -21.19 16.35
N THR A 64 0.36 -19.92 15.99
CA THR A 64 1.45 -18.97 15.74
C THR A 64 1.81 -18.15 16.99
N MET A 65 0.93 -18.16 18.01
CA MET A 65 1.18 -17.49 19.28
C MET A 65 2.36 -18.13 20.04
N LEU A 66 3.19 -17.28 20.63
CA LEU A 66 4.27 -17.73 21.50
C LEU A 66 3.67 -18.36 22.76
N THR A 67 4.30 -19.42 23.26
CA THR A 67 4.00 -19.93 24.60
C THR A 67 5.20 -19.71 25.51
N VAL A 68 4.98 -19.13 26.68
CA VAL A 68 6.00 -19.05 27.74
C VAL A 68 5.59 -19.98 28.86
N VAL A 69 6.46 -20.92 29.22
CA VAL A 69 6.24 -21.87 30.29
C VAL A 69 7.03 -21.40 31.51
N VAL A 70 6.35 -21.16 32.63
CA VAL A 70 6.96 -20.75 33.90
C VAL A 70 6.60 -21.80 34.93
N ASP A 71 7.60 -22.50 35.49
CA ASP A 71 7.39 -23.55 36.49
C ASP A 71 6.37 -24.62 36.04
N GLY A 72 6.39 -24.96 34.75
CA GLY A 72 5.47 -25.92 34.13
C GLY A 72 4.09 -25.35 33.72
N VAL A 73 3.77 -24.11 34.11
CA VAL A 73 2.53 -23.42 33.75
C VAL A 73 2.70 -22.71 32.40
N ARG A 74 1.79 -22.98 31.46
CA ARG A 74 1.84 -22.43 30.09
C ARG A 74 1.05 -21.13 29.99
N HIS A 75 1.71 -20.07 29.56
CA HIS A 75 1.13 -18.75 29.33
C HIS A 75 1.16 -18.39 27.85
N ARG A 76 0.10 -17.72 27.40
CA ARG A 76 -0.05 -17.18 26.03
C ARG A 76 -0.64 -15.77 26.10
N PRO A 77 -0.41 -14.93 25.07
CA PRO A 77 -1.02 -13.62 25.00
C PRO A 77 -2.55 -13.72 25.02
N THR A 78 -3.20 -12.76 25.69
CA THR A 78 -4.66 -12.62 25.75
C THR A 78 -5.07 -11.25 25.21
N HIS A 79 -6.34 -11.08 24.85
CA HIS A 79 -6.85 -9.78 24.34
C HIS A 79 -6.64 -8.63 25.33
N GLN A 80 -6.64 -8.92 26.64
CA GLN A 80 -6.44 -7.91 27.67
C GLN A 80 -4.96 -7.52 27.81
N THR A 81 -4.06 -8.49 27.65
CA THR A 81 -2.63 -8.34 27.97
C THR A 81 -1.78 -7.91 26.79
N VAL A 82 -2.14 -8.29 25.55
CA VAL A 82 -1.30 -7.99 24.39
C VAL A 82 -1.50 -6.58 23.87
N ARG A 83 -0.40 -5.91 23.57
CA ARG A 83 -0.33 -4.65 22.83
C ARG A 83 0.63 -4.83 21.66
N VAL A 84 0.28 -4.31 20.50
CA VAL A 84 1.09 -4.41 19.29
C VAL A 84 1.28 -3.03 18.69
N GLU A 85 2.51 -2.70 18.29
CA GLU A 85 2.82 -1.41 17.68
C GLU A 85 3.92 -1.51 16.62
N TRP A 86 3.90 -0.56 15.69
CA TRP A 86 5.04 -0.28 14.82
C TRP A 86 6.14 0.45 15.59
N GLN A 87 7.35 -0.10 15.55
CA GLN A 87 8.58 0.62 15.87
C GLN A 87 9.36 0.90 14.59
N LEU A 88 9.50 2.18 14.28
CA LEU A 88 10.28 2.66 13.15
C LEU A 88 11.69 2.97 13.64
N ARG A 89 12.54 1.94 13.66
CA ARG A 89 13.97 2.07 13.96
C ARG A 89 14.75 2.05 12.64
N ARG A 90 15.93 1.42 12.62
CA ARG A 90 16.73 1.21 11.40
C ARG A 90 15.98 0.38 10.35
N ARG A 91 15.01 -0.44 10.74
CA ARG A 91 14.15 -1.20 9.82
C ARG A 91 12.71 -1.18 10.36
N PRO A 92 11.71 -1.54 9.54
CA PRO A 92 10.35 -1.71 10.03
C PRO A 92 10.31 -2.89 10.99
N GLU A 93 9.90 -2.64 12.23
CA GLU A 93 9.76 -3.66 13.26
C GLU A 93 8.36 -3.58 13.86
N VAL A 94 7.76 -4.73 14.12
CA VAL A 94 6.52 -4.82 14.89
C VAL A 94 6.88 -5.34 16.27
N VAL A 95 6.41 -4.68 17.31
CA VAL A 95 6.67 -5.08 18.69
C VAL A 95 5.35 -5.46 19.35
N ALA A 96 5.30 -6.66 19.93
CA ALA A 96 4.21 -7.10 20.77
C ALA A 96 4.66 -7.22 22.23
N THR A 97 3.89 -6.69 23.17
CA THR A 97 4.14 -6.83 24.61
C THR A 97 2.94 -7.45 25.31
N TRP A 98 3.17 -8.38 26.22
CA TRP A 98 2.12 -9.08 26.99
C TRP A 98 2.68 -9.67 28.29
N GLN A 99 1.82 -10.30 29.10
CA GLN A 99 2.17 -10.81 30.44
C GLN A 99 2.08 -12.34 30.52
N ALA A 100 3.13 -12.97 31.05
CA ALA A 100 3.20 -14.39 31.41
C ALA A 100 3.35 -14.52 32.94
N GLY A 101 2.21 -14.56 33.65
CA GLY A 101 2.21 -14.47 35.10
C GLY A 101 2.71 -13.11 35.56
N ALA A 102 3.78 -13.08 36.37
CA ALA A 102 4.44 -11.85 36.80
C ALA A 102 5.50 -11.34 35.80
N LEU A 103 5.74 -12.06 34.70
CA LEU A 103 6.77 -11.74 33.72
C LEU A 103 6.18 -10.92 32.56
N SER A 104 6.91 -9.89 32.14
CA SER A 104 6.62 -9.14 30.92
C SER A 104 7.35 -9.77 29.74
N VAL A 105 6.62 -10.11 28.68
CA VAL A 105 7.14 -10.68 27.44
C VAL A 105 7.12 -9.61 26.35
N THR A 106 8.24 -9.46 25.66
CA THR A 106 8.36 -8.60 24.48
C THR A 106 8.79 -9.44 23.29
N GLU A 107 8.01 -9.36 22.21
CA GLU A 107 8.30 -10.01 20.94
C GLU A 107 8.59 -8.94 19.90
N ARG A 108 9.69 -9.07 19.16
CA ARG A 108 10.03 -8.18 18.04
C ARG A 108 10.02 -8.97 16.75
N PHE A 109 9.24 -8.51 15.77
CA PHE A 109 9.10 -9.12 14.45
C PHE A 109 9.71 -8.22 13.39
N TYR A 110 10.55 -8.78 12.53
CA TYR A 110 11.12 -8.09 11.38
C TYR A 110 11.53 -9.06 10.29
N VAL A 111 11.73 -8.55 9.07
CA VAL A 111 12.32 -9.31 7.98
C VAL A 111 13.80 -8.94 7.85
N GLN A 112 14.67 -9.94 7.89
CA GLN A 112 16.11 -9.76 7.81
C GLN A 112 16.56 -9.75 6.34
N ASN A 113 17.36 -8.75 5.97
CA ASN A 113 18.04 -8.70 4.68
C ASN A 113 19.49 -9.19 4.81
N PRO A 114 20.07 -9.82 3.77
CA PRO A 114 19.47 -10.21 2.48
C PRO A 114 18.84 -11.63 2.49
N SER A 115 18.79 -12.28 3.65
CA SER A 115 18.35 -13.68 3.81
C SER A 115 16.84 -13.87 3.62
N SER A 116 16.05 -12.80 3.70
CA SER A 116 14.59 -12.82 3.58
C SER A 116 13.92 -13.74 4.60
N ASN A 117 14.50 -13.80 5.79
CA ASN A 117 13.93 -14.55 6.90
C ASN A 117 13.00 -13.66 7.71
N LEU A 118 11.87 -14.20 8.14
CA LEU A 118 11.05 -13.58 9.17
C LEU A 118 11.63 -13.95 10.53
N VAL A 119 12.04 -12.94 11.29
CA VAL A 119 12.67 -13.08 12.60
C VAL A 119 11.70 -12.66 13.68
N ARG A 120 11.65 -13.44 14.77
CA ARG A 120 10.90 -13.17 15.99
C ARG A 120 11.85 -13.27 17.18
N GLU A 121 12.30 -12.14 17.69
CA GLU A 121 13.11 -12.06 18.91
C GLU A 121 12.21 -11.97 20.15
N VAL A 122 12.57 -12.66 21.22
CA VAL A 122 11.81 -12.70 22.47
C VAL A 122 12.70 -12.27 23.64
N SER A 123 12.25 -11.25 24.37
CA SER A 123 12.83 -10.79 25.63
C SER A 123 11.82 -10.98 26.75
N ILE A 124 12.28 -11.35 27.95
CA ILE A 124 11.46 -11.53 29.15
C ILE A 124 12.02 -10.70 30.29
N ALA A 125 11.16 -9.97 31.01
CA ALA A 125 11.52 -9.12 32.14
C ALA A 125 10.67 -9.42 33.40
N PRO A 126 11.26 -9.33 34.62
CA PRO A 126 12.68 -9.09 34.90
C PRO A 126 13.55 -10.25 34.42
N ALA A 127 14.75 -9.94 33.92
CA ALA A 127 15.69 -10.93 33.37
C ALA A 127 16.45 -11.71 34.45
N GLU A 128 16.64 -11.08 35.61
CA GLU A 128 17.42 -11.62 36.72
C GLU A 128 16.68 -12.78 37.40
N GLY A 129 17.39 -13.87 37.70
CA GLY A 129 16.80 -15.02 38.39
C GLY A 129 15.90 -15.93 37.55
N LEU A 130 15.71 -15.67 36.25
CA LEU A 130 14.91 -16.49 35.32
C LEU A 130 15.45 -17.92 35.09
N ALA A 131 16.56 -18.31 35.74
CA ALA A 131 17.35 -19.51 35.44
C ALA A 131 16.51 -20.78 35.22
N ALA A 132 16.69 -21.42 34.05
CA ALA A 132 16.20 -22.75 33.59
C ALA A 132 14.70 -23.10 33.70
N ALA A 133 13.94 -22.47 34.60
CA ALA A 133 12.53 -22.73 34.88
C ALA A 133 11.58 -22.07 33.88
N VAL A 134 12.08 -21.11 33.09
CA VAL A 134 11.33 -20.47 32.02
C VAL A 134 11.73 -21.07 30.68
N GLN A 135 10.73 -21.57 29.94
CA GLN A 135 10.91 -22.07 28.58
C GLN A 135 10.04 -21.26 27.62
N ILE A 136 10.56 -21.05 26.42
CA ILE A 136 9.88 -20.33 25.35
C ILE A 136 9.64 -21.31 24.22
N GLU A 137 8.38 -21.43 23.78
CA GLU A 137 7.97 -22.38 22.78
C GLU A 137 7.30 -21.66 21.60
N ALA A 138 7.76 -22.00 20.39
CA ALA A 138 7.13 -21.63 19.14
C ALA A 138 6.78 -22.90 18.35
N ALA A 139 5.82 -22.81 17.43
CA ALA A 139 5.36 -23.94 16.66
C ALA A 139 5.36 -23.66 15.15
N LEU A 140 5.58 -24.71 14.36
CA LEU A 140 5.42 -24.72 12.91
C LEU A 140 4.17 -25.54 12.55
N TYR A 141 3.02 -24.89 12.61
CA TYR A 141 1.76 -25.42 12.07
C TYR A 141 1.48 -24.74 10.74
N ALA A 142 2.22 -25.14 9.70
CA ALA A 142 2.00 -24.66 8.36
C ALA A 142 0.61 -25.08 7.84
N ASN A 143 0.11 -24.34 6.85
CA ASN A 143 -1.21 -24.55 6.26
C ASN A 143 -1.33 -25.94 5.62
N PRO A 144 -2.15 -26.86 6.15
CA PRO A 144 -2.24 -28.23 5.64
C PRO A 144 -2.84 -28.34 4.22
N LEU A 145 -3.42 -27.27 3.67
CA LEU A 145 -3.83 -27.22 2.25
C LEU A 145 -2.64 -26.97 1.31
N LEU A 146 -1.52 -26.49 1.85
CA LEU A 146 -0.32 -26.12 1.10
C LEU A 146 0.88 -27.00 1.46
N PHE A 147 0.89 -27.62 2.64
CA PHE A 147 2.01 -28.44 3.14
C PHE A 147 1.46 -29.74 3.72
N ASP A 148 1.95 -30.87 3.24
CA ASP A 148 1.52 -32.21 3.62
C ASP A 148 2.62 -33.02 4.32
N GLU A 149 3.88 -32.61 4.19
CA GLU A 149 5.03 -33.23 4.85
C GLU A 149 5.53 -32.36 6.01
N PHE A 150 5.79 -32.98 7.16
CA PHE A 150 6.28 -32.30 8.36
C PHE A 150 7.32 -33.18 9.08
N GLY A 151 8.35 -32.55 9.63
CA GLY A 151 9.29 -33.28 10.47
C GLY A 151 10.38 -32.41 11.07
N ILE A 152 11.40 -33.09 11.59
CA ILE A 152 12.53 -32.48 12.29
C ILE A 152 13.81 -32.90 11.58
N LEU A 153 14.53 -31.90 11.05
CA LEU A 153 15.83 -32.07 10.42
C LEU A 153 16.98 -31.86 11.43
N PRO A 154 18.22 -32.27 11.11
CA PRO A 154 19.37 -32.13 12.00
C PRO A 154 19.56 -30.71 12.59
N GLY A 155 19.90 -30.66 13.88
CA GLY A 155 20.03 -29.41 14.62
C GLY A 155 18.69 -28.77 14.98
N ASN A 156 17.66 -29.58 15.27
CA ASN A 156 16.35 -29.15 15.77
C ASN A 156 15.64 -28.13 14.85
N LEU A 157 15.74 -28.36 13.54
CA LEU A 157 15.06 -27.57 12.51
C LEU A 157 13.70 -28.20 12.22
N LEU A 158 12.62 -27.50 12.51
CA LEU A 158 11.29 -27.92 12.07
C LEU A 158 11.16 -27.62 10.58
N HIS A 159 10.62 -28.56 9.80
CA HIS A 159 10.31 -28.37 8.39
C HIS A 159 8.85 -28.67 8.08
N ALA A 160 8.33 -27.97 7.07
CA ALA A 160 7.10 -28.27 6.39
C ALA A 160 7.34 -28.19 4.87
N GLU A 161 6.98 -29.24 4.15
CA GLU A 161 7.17 -29.39 2.70
C GLU A 161 5.84 -29.70 2.00
N GLY A 162 5.75 -29.33 0.70
CA GLY A 162 4.57 -29.46 -0.14
C GLY A 162 4.63 -28.44 -1.28
N TYR A 163 3.78 -27.41 -1.23
CA TYR A 163 3.76 -26.30 -2.20
C TYR A 163 5.07 -25.50 -2.23
N ALA A 164 5.73 -25.41 -1.08
CA ALA A 164 7.03 -24.80 -0.88
C ALA A 164 7.71 -25.53 0.30
N VAL A 165 8.92 -25.11 0.65
CA VAL A 165 9.58 -25.56 1.89
C VAL A 165 9.68 -24.39 2.86
N LEU A 166 9.13 -24.59 4.06
CA LEU A 166 9.16 -23.64 5.17
C LEU A 166 9.90 -24.28 6.35
N HIS A 167 10.90 -23.57 6.86
CA HIS A 167 11.62 -23.99 8.06
C HIS A 167 11.37 -23.07 9.23
N LEU A 168 11.44 -23.63 10.44
CA LEU A 168 11.50 -22.89 11.70
C LEU A 168 12.64 -23.44 12.56
N PHE A 169 13.53 -22.55 13.02
CA PHE A 169 14.56 -22.86 14.02
C PHE A 169 14.72 -21.72 15.02
N ALA A 170 15.49 -21.98 16.07
CA ALA A 170 15.76 -21.03 17.13
C ALA A 170 17.25 -20.80 17.38
N VAL A 171 17.59 -19.61 17.85
CA VAL A 171 18.90 -19.20 18.37
C VAL A 171 18.71 -18.67 19.80
N PRO A 172 19.37 -19.24 20.83
CA PRO A 172 20.16 -20.48 20.75
C PRO A 172 19.30 -21.69 20.36
N SER A 173 19.95 -22.78 19.92
CA SER A 173 19.23 -24.00 19.51
C SER A 173 18.39 -24.54 20.68
N GLY A 174 17.11 -24.79 20.42
CA GLY A 174 16.17 -25.41 21.34
C GLY A 174 16.02 -26.91 21.12
N SER A 175 15.16 -27.56 21.90
CA SER A 175 14.71 -28.94 21.65
C SER A 175 13.50 -28.92 20.72
N ALA A 176 13.53 -29.70 19.63
CA ALA A 176 12.40 -29.86 18.74
C ALA A 176 11.65 -31.17 19.06
N PHE A 177 10.32 -31.10 19.13
CA PHE A 177 9.46 -32.26 19.28
C PHE A 177 8.16 -32.04 18.51
N GLU A 178 7.77 -33.02 17.70
CA GLU A 178 6.68 -32.90 16.72
C GLU A 178 6.79 -31.61 15.88
N ARG A 179 5.94 -30.61 16.15
CA ARG A 179 5.87 -29.32 15.46
C ARG A 179 6.25 -28.15 16.35
N PHE A 180 6.90 -28.41 17.49
CA PHE A 180 7.27 -27.41 18.48
C PHE A 180 8.78 -27.33 18.63
N ILE A 181 9.27 -26.11 18.86
CA ILE A 181 10.64 -25.85 19.29
C ILE A 181 10.61 -25.13 20.63
N THR A 182 11.29 -25.71 21.63
CA THR A 182 11.33 -25.21 23.00
C THR A 182 12.74 -24.78 23.35
N VAL A 183 12.89 -23.53 23.77
CA VAL A 183 14.17 -22.90 24.13
C VAL A 183 14.14 -22.51 25.61
N PRO A 184 15.10 -22.94 26.45
CA PRO A 184 15.25 -22.42 27.80
C PRO A 184 15.58 -20.91 27.75
N CYS A 185 14.86 -20.07 28.49
CA CYS A 185 15.12 -18.64 28.54
C CYS A 185 16.48 -18.39 29.21
N LYS A 186 17.44 -17.93 28.42
CA LYS A 186 18.76 -17.50 28.87
C LYS A 186 19.04 -16.16 28.19
N PRO A 187 18.72 -15.03 28.84
CA PRO A 187 18.93 -13.72 28.24
C PRO A 187 20.41 -13.55 27.86
N ASP A 188 20.66 -13.14 26.63
CA ASP A 188 22.00 -12.73 26.21
C ASP A 188 22.35 -11.31 26.74
N ALA A 189 23.52 -10.78 26.33
CA ALA A 189 23.96 -9.45 26.74
C ALA A 189 23.01 -8.32 26.30
N SER A 190 22.16 -8.56 25.30
CA SER A 190 21.13 -7.63 24.83
C SER A 190 19.76 -7.83 25.50
N GLY A 191 19.64 -8.85 26.36
CA GLY A 191 18.39 -9.23 27.02
C GLY A 191 17.44 -10.07 26.15
N ILE A 192 17.92 -10.63 25.04
CA ILE A 192 17.15 -11.55 24.19
C ILE A 192 17.29 -12.97 24.75
N CYS A 193 16.17 -13.63 25.05
CA CYS A 193 16.15 -15.02 25.52
C CYS A 193 16.12 -16.05 24.38
N ALA A 194 15.44 -15.74 23.28
CA ALA A 194 15.32 -16.62 22.13
C ALA A 194 15.00 -15.83 20.86
N THR A 195 15.54 -16.29 19.73
CA THR A 195 15.23 -15.77 18.40
C THR A 195 14.72 -16.90 17.53
N PHE A 196 13.46 -16.82 17.10
CA PHE A 196 12.85 -17.77 16.18
C PHE A 196 12.93 -17.24 14.75
N ILE A 197 13.33 -18.09 13.81
CA ILE A 197 13.61 -17.70 12.44
C ILE A 197 12.79 -18.60 11.51
N TYR A 198 11.94 -17.97 10.71
CA TYR A 198 11.15 -18.61 9.67
C TYR A 198 11.81 -18.34 8.32
N SER A 199 12.23 -19.39 7.61
CA SER A 199 12.91 -19.27 6.31
C SER A 199 12.17 -20.01 5.22
N LEU A 200 12.14 -19.42 4.02
CA LEU A 200 11.47 -19.98 2.84
C LEU A 200 12.54 -20.45 1.84
N GLU A 201 12.65 -21.74 1.57
CA GLU A 201 13.72 -22.26 0.69
C GLU A 201 13.56 -21.77 -0.76
N ALA A 202 12.33 -21.55 -1.22
CA ALA A 202 12.05 -20.92 -2.52
C ALA A 202 12.68 -19.51 -2.67
N VAL A 203 13.10 -18.90 -1.56
CA VAL A 203 13.74 -17.58 -1.49
C VAL A 203 15.26 -17.68 -1.25
N GLY A 204 15.78 -18.88 -1.02
CA GLY A 204 17.17 -19.20 -0.72
C GLY A 204 17.41 -19.38 0.78
N MET A 205 18.07 -20.47 1.19
CA MET A 205 18.52 -20.64 2.57
C MET A 205 19.79 -19.81 2.77
N ALA A 206 19.73 -18.75 3.60
CA ALA A 206 20.95 -18.19 4.16
C ALA A 206 21.48 -19.15 5.23
N GLU A 207 22.77 -19.49 5.13
CA GLU A 207 23.46 -20.39 6.05
C GLU A 207 23.26 -19.95 7.51
N ARG A 208 23.11 -20.93 8.41
CA ARG A 208 23.01 -20.73 9.87
C ARG A 208 24.20 -19.95 10.45
N GLU A 209 25.31 -19.85 9.72
CA GLU A 209 26.56 -19.20 10.08
C GLU A 209 26.64 -17.78 9.50
N GLY A 210 25.86 -16.85 10.05
CA GLY A 210 25.90 -15.46 9.54
C GLY A 210 24.90 -14.50 10.16
N PHE A 211 24.32 -14.85 11.32
CA PHE A 211 23.40 -13.96 12.03
C PHE A 211 24.19 -12.78 12.61
N GLY A 212 24.28 -11.65 11.89
CA GLY A 212 24.87 -10.43 12.45
C GLY A 212 25.26 -9.29 11.49
N GLU A 213 25.59 -9.55 10.21
CA GLU A 213 26.30 -8.53 9.40
C GLU A 213 25.60 -8.10 8.09
N GLY A 214 24.38 -8.58 7.83
CA GLY A 214 23.72 -8.46 6.51
C GLY A 214 22.95 -7.16 6.20
N ASP A 215 22.73 -6.25 7.16
CA ASP A 215 21.91 -5.03 6.98
C ASP A 215 22.66 -3.91 6.19
N ARG A 216 23.16 -4.24 4.98
CA ARG A 216 23.86 -3.30 4.09
C ARG A 216 23.03 -2.82 2.89
N GLU A 217 21.72 -3.06 2.88
CA GLU A 217 20.87 -2.22 2.04
C GLU A 217 20.62 -0.93 2.80
N ILE A 218 21.13 0.18 2.26
CA ILE A 218 21.10 1.52 2.82
C ILE A 218 19.65 1.85 3.22
N VAL A 219 19.35 1.71 4.51
CA VAL A 219 18.19 2.37 5.09
C VAL A 219 18.59 3.84 5.17
N GLU A 220 18.24 4.58 4.13
CA GLU A 220 18.23 6.04 4.17
C GLU A 220 17.55 6.48 5.47
N GLU A 221 18.25 7.31 6.24
CA GLU A 221 17.94 7.78 7.59
C GLU A 221 16.47 7.60 7.98
N SER A 222 16.18 6.52 8.71
CA SER A 222 14.98 6.50 9.53
C SER A 222 15.09 7.64 10.55
N PRO A 223 14.01 8.41 10.78
CA PRO A 223 14.02 9.42 11.83
C PRO A 223 14.37 8.75 13.17
N ALA A 224 15.06 9.48 14.04
CA ALA A 224 15.30 9.01 15.41
C ALA A 224 13.95 8.63 16.06
N ALA A 225 13.94 7.64 16.95
CA ALA A 225 12.70 7.23 17.63
C ALA A 225 12.01 8.42 18.35
N ASP A 226 12.80 9.38 18.83
CA ASP A 226 12.33 10.60 19.50
C ASP A 226 11.59 11.57 18.55
N ASP A 227 11.89 11.53 17.25
CA ASP A 227 11.25 12.37 16.23
C ASP A 227 9.80 11.93 15.93
N LEU A 228 9.41 10.74 16.39
CA LEU A 228 8.12 10.11 16.14
C LEU A 228 7.28 9.91 17.41
N SER A 229 7.82 10.19 18.60
CA SER A 229 7.19 9.92 19.89
C SER A 229 6.24 11.03 20.37
N GLY A 230 6.06 12.10 19.58
CA GLY A 230 5.17 13.22 19.92
C GLY A 230 3.69 12.96 19.61
N SER A 231 2.80 13.53 20.43
CA SER A 231 1.35 13.54 20.19
C SER A 231 0.87 14.65 19.25
N SER A 232 1.78 15.52 18.79
CA SER A 232 1.43 16.61 17.88
C SER A 232 0.93 16.07 16.53
N LEU A 233 0.04 16.81 15.86
CA LEU A 233 -0.43 16.44 14.52
C LEU A 233 0.75 16.25 13.54
N ALA A 234 1.78 17.08 13.64
CA ALA A 234 2.98 16.97 12.82
C ALA A 234 3.73 15.64 13.06
N ALA A 235 3.91 15.24 14.32
CA ALA A 235 4.54 13.96 14.66
C ALA A 235 3.69 12.77 14.20
N GLN A 236 2.36 12.85 14.33
CA GLN A 236 1.44 11.82 13.84
C GLN A 236 1.49 11.68 12.31
N LEU A 237 1.45 12.79 11.57
CA LEU A 237 1.58 12.79 10.11
C LEU A 237 2.93 12.25 9.65
N LYS A 238 4.02 12.65 10.32
CA LYS A 238 5.37 12.13 10.07
C LYS A 238 5.41 10.62 10.29
N ARG A 239 4.85 10.13 11.41
CA ARG A 239 4.74 8.70 11.71
C ARG A 239 3.95 7.96 10.63
N GLN A 240 2.78 8.45 10.23
CA GLN A 240 1.98 7.82 9.18
C GLN A 240 2.72 7.79 7.84
N TYR A 241 3.40 8.88 7.47
CA TYR A 241 4.23 8.92 6.27
C TYR A 241 5.33 7.85 6.30
N PHE A 242 6.06 7.71 7.41
CA PHE A 242 7.13 6.72 7.50
C PHE A 242 6.60 5.28 7.54
N ILE A 243 5.46 5.02 8.19
CA ILE A 243 4.80 3.71 8.14
C ILE A 243 4.44 3.37 6.70
N ALA A 244 3.76 4.29 5.98
CA ALA A 244 3.37 4.07 4.60
C ALA A 244 4.59 3.87 3.69
N ARG A 245 5.57 4.79 3.74
CA ARG A 245 6.80 4.75 2.94
C ARG A 245 7.57 3.45 3.14
N ASN A 246 7.71 3.00 4.38
CA ASN A 246 8.48 1.81 4.71
C ASN A 246 7.70 0.52 4.43
N GLY A 247 6.38 0.54 4.62
CA GLY A 247 5.48 -0.56 4.30
C GLY A 247 5.32 -0.84 2.80
N LEU A 248 5.61 0.12 1.92
CA LEU A 248 5.57 -0.07 0.46
C LEU A 248 6.35 -1.30 0.01
N ARG A 249 7.55 -1.52 0.57
CA ARG A 249 8.37 -2.68 0.20
C ARG A 249 7.75 -4.00 0.63
N ALA A 250 7.04 -4.03 1.76
CA ALA A 250 6.36 -5.22 2.26
C ALA A 250 5.17 -5.62 1.37
N ALA A 251 4.49 -4.64 0.77
CA ALA A 251 3.33 -4.87 -0.09
C ALA A 251 3.72 -5.28 -1.52
N VAL A 252 4.87 -4.82 -2.01
CA VAL A 252 5.31 -5.05 -3.40
C VAL A 252 6.33 -6.18 -3.44
N SER A 253 6.32 -7.01 -4.49
CA SER A 253 7.27 -8.09 -4.77
C SER A 253 8.55 -7.60 -5.47
N ARG A 254 9.58 -8.43 -5.54
CA ARG A 254 10.85 -8.12 -6.22
C ARG A 254 10.66 -7.85 -7.71
N THR A 255 9.65 -8.44 -8.35
CA THR A 255 9.30 -8.16 -9.76
C THR A 255 8.34 -6.99 -9.91
N GLY A 256 7.98 -6.29 -8.83
CA GLY A 256 7.04 -5.17 -8.86
C GLY A 256 5.56 -5.57 -8.87
N LYS A 257 5.22 -6.84 -8.58
CA LYS A 257 3.83 -7.25 -8.39
C LYS A 257 3.34 -6.80 -7.02
N PHE A 258 2.06 -6.52 -6.87
CA PHE A 258 1.47 -6.34 -5.55
C PHE A 258 -0.05 -6.54 -5.59
N ASP A 259 -0.63 -6.98 -4.48
CA ASP A 259 -2.08 -7.09 -4.35
C ASP A 259 -2.67 -5.70 -4.09
N ALA A 260 -3.59 -5.25 -4.95
CA ALA A 260 -4.18 -3.91 -4.87
C ALA A 260 -4.93 -3.67 -3.54
N SER A 261 -5.41 -4.73 -2.89
CA SER A 261 -5.88 -4.67 -1.51
C SER A 261 -5.64 -6.01 -0.85
N ILE A 262 -4.73 -6.00 0.12
CA ILE A 262 -4.42 -7.18 0.90
C ILE A 262 -5.73 -7.81 1.45
N TRP A 263 -5.83 -9.12 1.28
CA TRP A 263 -6.96 -9.98 1.66
C TRP A 263 -8.23 -9.88 0.82
N GLN A 264 -8.42 -8.86 -0.01
CA GLN A 264 -9.69 -8.67 -0.73
C GLN A 264 -9.62 -9.16 -2.17
N TYR A 265 -8.67 -8.65 -2.94
CA TYR A 265 -8.68 -8.87 -4.38
C TYR A 265 -7.91 -10.12 -4.76
N GLY A 266 -6.61 -10.19 -4.45
CA GLY A 266 -5.73 -11.20 -5.03
C GLY A 266 -5.44 -10.95 -6.52
N TYR A 267 -5.53 -9.69 -6.96
CA TYR A 267 -5.34 -9.28 -8.35
C TYR A 267 -4.59 -7.94 -8.44
N GLU A 268 -4.04 -7.66 -9.63
CA GLU A 268 -3.31 -6.44 -9.94
C GLU A 268 -4.17 -5.47 -10.75
N TRP A 269 -4.08 -4.18 -10.45
CA TRP A 269 -4.60 -3.10 -11.27
C TRP A 269 -3.45 -2.22 -11.72
N GLY A 270 -3.41 -1.87 -13.00
CA GLY A 270 -2.37 -0.98 -13.54
C GLY A 270 -2.49 0.44 -13.00
N MET A 271 -3.71 0.92 -12.72
CA MET A 271 -3.93 2.21 -12.07
C MET A 271 -3.36 2.25 -10.65
N ASP A 272 -3.69 1.26 -9.83
CA ASP A 272 -3.18 1.12 -8.46
C ASP A 272 -1.65 1.00 -8.49
N ALA A 273 -1.10 0.19 -9.40
CA ALA A 273 0.34 0.06 -9.60
C ALA A 273 1.00 1.40 -9.94
N ALA A 274 0.34 2.23 -10.75
CA ALA A 274 0.81 3.56 -11.08
C ALA A 274 0.83 4.47 -9.84
N MET A 275 -0.21 4.42 -9.00
CA MET A 275 -0.25 5.19 -7.74
C MET A 275 0.87 4.75 -6.78
N VAL A 276 1.10 3.45 -6.64
CA VAL A 276 2.21 2.92 -5.83
C VAL A 276 3.56 3.31 -6.42
N ALA A 277 3.72 3.30 -7.75
CA ALA A 277 4.94 3.73 -8.42
C ALA A 277 5.22 5.22 -8.20
N THR A 278 4.19 6.07 -8.26
CA THR A 278 4.29 7.51 -7.94
C THR A 278 4.67 7.72 -6.48
N ALA A 279 4.06 6.98 -5.55
CA ALA A 279 4.41 7.05 -4.13
C ALA A 279 5.87 6.60 -3.88
N ALA A 280 6.32 5.53 -4.54
CA ALA A 280 7.70 5.07 -4.47
C ALA A 280 8.68 6.11 -5.04
N ALA A 281 8.38 6.72 -6.20
CA ALA A 281 9.23 7.75 -6.80
C ALA A 281 9.31 9.00 -5.91
N THR A 282 8.17 9.53 -5.49
CA THR A 282 8.09 10.77 -4.69
C THR A 282 8.65 10.62 -3.26
N SER A 283 8.75 9.39 -2.75
CA SER A 283 9.33 9.09 -1.43
C SER A 283 10.81 8.63 -1.49
N GLY A 284 11.46 8.73 -2.66
CA GLY A 284 12.88 8.39 -2.85
C GLY A 284 13.16 6.90 -3.06
N ARG A 285 12.13 6.04 -3.11
CA ARG A 285 12.26 4.59 -3.34
C ARG A 285 12.37 4.28 -4.83
N PHE A 286 13.38 4.84 -5.50
CA PHE A 286 13.52 4.82 -6.96
C PHE A 286 13.69 3.41 -7.54
N ALA A 287 14.42 2.52 -6.86
CA ALA A 287 14.56 1.13 -7.29
C ALA A 287 13.22 0.38 -7.27
N LEU A 288 12.40 0.63 -6.25
CA LEU A 288 11.05 0.08 -6.16
C LEU A 288 10.13 0.65 -7.24
N ALA A 289 10.15 1.97 -7.46
CA ALA A 289 9.39 2.61 -8.53
C ALA A 289 9.76 2.04 -9.91
N ARG A 290 11.05 1.81 -10.16
CA ARG A 290 11.56 1.17 -11.38
C ARG A 290 11.03 -0.25 -11.56
N GLN A 291 10.98 -1.04 -10.48
CA GLN A 291 10.41 -2.40 -10.51
C GLN A 291 8.92 -2.39 -10.84
N LEU A 292 8.15 -1.50 -10.20
CA LEU A 292 6.72 -1.33 -10.48
C LEU A 292 6.46 -0.93 -11.94
N LEU A 293 7.21 0.03 -12.48
CA LEU A 293 7.09 0.41 -13.90
C LEU A 293 7.43 -0.74 -14.85
N ARG A 294 8.46 -1.54 -14.54
CA ARG A 294 8.77 -2.75 -15.33
C ARG A 294 7.61 -3.75 -15.31
N ASN A 295 6.96 -3.95 -14.15
CA ASN A 295 5.77 -4.80 -14.06
C ASN A 295 4.61 -4.22 -14.89
N ILE A 296 4.38 -2.91 -14.81
CA ILE A 296 3.34 -2.24 -15.60
C ILE A 296 3.59 -2.43 -17.10
N PHE A 297 4.80 -2.19 -17.59
CA PHE A 297 5.13 -2.35 -19.00
C PHE A 297 5.10 -3.82 -19.47
N GLY A 298 5.56 -4.74 -18.63
CA GLY A 298 5.70 -6.15 -18.98
C GLY A 298 4.42 -6.98 -18.82
N ARG A 299 3.55 -6.63 -17.87
CA ARG A 299 2.41 -7.46 -17.45
C ARG A 299 1.09 -6.71 -17.35
N LEU A 300 1.08 -5.48 -16.84
CA LEU A 300 -0.16 -4.71 -16.62
C LEU A 300 -0.51 -3.78 -17.79
N SER A 301 0.16 -3.94 -18.93
CA SER A 301 -0.19 -3.31 -20.19
C SER A 301 0.00 -4.30 -21.33
N ASN A 302 -0.81 -4.18 -22.39
CA ASN A 302 -0.66 -5.00 -23.59
C ASN A 302 -0.05 -4.19 -24.77
N SER A 303 0.25 -4.86 -25.88
CA SER A 303 0.88 -4.24 -27.06
C SER A 303 0.04 -3.12 -27.68
N GLU A 304 -1.27 -3.15 -27.43
CA GLU A 304 -2.22 -2.14 -27.88
C GLU A 304 -2.22 -0.88 -27.00
N GLY A 305 -1.64 -0.94 -25.80
CA GLY A 305 -1.62 0.15 -24.83
C GLY A 305 -2.75 0.09 -23.81
N MET A 306 -3.57 -0.97 -23.81
CA MET A 306 -4.59 -1.17 -22.79
C MET A 306 -3.93 -1.45 -21.44
N ILE A 307 -4.49 -0.91 -20.37
CA ILE A 307 -4.04 -1.15 -19.00
C ILE A 307 -4.90 -2.25 -18.36
N ALA A 308 -4.25 -3.13 -17.60
CA ALA A 308 -4.93 -4.23 -16.92
C ALA A 308 -5.72 -3.75 -15.70
N GLU A 309 -6.87 -4.35 -15.49
CA GLU A 309 -7.73 -4.24 -14.31
C GLU A 309 -7.99 -5.65 -13.78
N SER A 310 -7.99 -5.87 -12.46
CA SER A 310 -8.17 -7.23 -11.91
C SER A 310 -7.35 -8.33 -12.63
N SER A 311 -6.10 -8.03 -13.01
CA SER A 311 -5.21 -8.89 -13.80
C SER A 311 -5.73 -9.31 -15.19
N ARG A 312 -6.65 -8.55 -15.80
CA ARG A 312 -7.22 -8.79 -17.14
C ARG A 312 -7.30 -7.52 -17.97
N PHE A 313 -7.42 -7.70 -19.28
CA PHE A 313 -7.58 -6.62 -20.25
C PHE A 313 -9.05 -6.52 -20.68
N ARG A 314 -9.66 -5.34 -20.53
CA ARG A 314 -11.01 -5.05 -21.00
C ARG A 314 -11.01 -3.87 -21.97
N GLY A 315 -11.31 -4.17 -23.24
CA GLY A 315 -11.31 -3.19 -24.32
C GLY A 315 -12.68 -2.57 -24.61
N GLY A 316 -12.72 -1.74 -25.66
CA GLY A 316 -13.95 -1.09 -26.13
C GLY A 316 -14.60 -0.22 -25.06
N GLU A 317 -15.93 -0.09 -25.09
CA GLU A 317 -16.70 0.78 -24.18
C GLU A 317 -16.53 0.47 -22.68
N LEU A 318 -15.92 -0.67 -22.33
CA LEU A 318 -15.67 -1.11 -20.95
C LEU A 318 -14.26 -0.78 -20.43
N SER A 319 -13.47 -0.07 -21.23
CA SER A 319 -12.08 0.26 -20.87
C SER A 319 -12.02 1.26 -19.71
N GLU A 320 -11.11 1.03 -18.77
CA GLU A 320 -10.70 1.99 -17.72
C GLU A 320 -9.65 2.95 -18.25
N LEU A 321 -10.07 3.95 -19.01
CA LEU A 321 -9.16 4.92 -19.62
C LEU A 321 -8.40 5.76 -18.58
N ASN A 322 -8.94 5.91 -17.38
CA ASN A 322 -8.23 6.50 -16.24
C ASN A 322 -6.93 5.76 -15.91
N GLY A 323 -6.88 4.44 -16.10
CA GLY A 323 -5.65 3.64 -15.91
C GLY A 323 -4.52 4.07 -16.85
N ASN A 324 -4.83 4.36 -18.12
CA ASN A 324 -3.86 4.89 -19.08
C ASN A 324 -3.28 6.21 -18.60
N GLY A 325 -4.14 7.16 -18.23
CA GLY A 325 -3.72 8.47 -17.73
C GLY A 325 -2.86 8.38 -16.47
N ALA A 326 -3.27 7.54 -15.50
CA ALA A 326 -2.53 7.31 -14.26
C ALA A 326 -1.13 6.73 -14.50
N VAL A 327 -1.00 5.75 -15.42
CA VAL A 327 0.29 5.17 -15.77
C VAL A 327 1.22 6.20 -16.42
N LEU A 328 0.71 7.03 -17.35
CA LEU A 328 1.49 8.09 -17.98
C LEU A 328 2.00 9.12 -16.97
N ASP A 329 1.15 9.49 -16.01
CA ASP A 329 1.53 10.37 -14.91
C ASP A 329 2.62 9.76 -14.01
N ALA A 330 2.50 8.48 -13.66
CA ALA A 330 3.50 7.77 -12.86
C ALA A 330 4.87 7.67 -13.58
N ILE A 331 4.86 7.45 -14.90
CA ILE A 331 6.07 7.45 -15.73
C ILE A 331 6.76 8.81 -15.67
N TRP A 332 5.98 9.89 -15.81
CA TRP A 332 6.52 11.24 -15.73
C TRP A 332 7.10 11.53 -14.35
N HIS A 333 6.37 11.20 -13.27
CA HIS A 333 6.89 11.38 -11.91
C HIS A 333 8.21 10.62 -11.70
N TYR A 334 8.28 9.35 -12.10
CA TYR A 334 9.51 8.58 -12.04
C TYR A 334 10.66 9.26 -12.80
N TRP A 335 10.42 9.69 -14.04
CA TRP A 335 11.42 10.41 -14.84
C TRP A 335 11.88 11.71 -14.16
N ARG A 336 10.95 12.53 -13.65
CA ARG A 336 11.26 13.81 -13.01
C ARG A 336 12.13 13.67 -11.77
N TRP A 337 11.91 12.59 -11.01
CA TRP A 337 12.67 12.32 -9.79
C TRP A 337 14.01 11.62 -10.05
N THR A 338 14.12 10.78 -11.08
CA THR A 338 15.29 9.91 -11.29
C THR A 338 16.16 10.30 -12.48
N GLY A 339 15.59 10.96 -13.49
CA GLY A 339 16.24 11.18 -14.79
C GLY A 339 16.51 9.91 -15.59
N ASP A 340 15.94 8.76 -15.22
CA ASP A 340 16.25 7.46 -15.83
C ASP A 340 15.64 7.32 -17.23
N THR A 341 16.31 7.90 -18.23
CA THR A 341 15.86 7.85 -19.62
C THR A 341 16.07 6.49 -20.26
N ASP A 342 16.95 5.64 -19.72
CA ASP A 342 17.34 4.38 -20.35
C ASP A 342 16.20 3.36 -20.31
N LEU A 343 15.49 3.24 -19.17
CA LEU A 343 14.28 2.42 -19.12
C LEU A 343 13.19 2.96 -20.02
N LEU A 344 13.02 4.28 -20.06
CA LEU A 344 11.93 4.90 -20.81
C LEU A 344 12.15 4.77 -22.32
N ARG A 345 13.40 4.87 -22.78
CA ARG A 345 13.76 4.55 -24.17
C ARG A 345 13.54 3.07 -24.49
N LEU A 346 13.96 2.17 -23.60
CA LEU A 346 13.76 0.73 -23.76
C LEU A 346 12.28 0.38 -23.94
N TRP A 347 11.40 1.01 -23.17
CA TRP A 347 9.96 0.77 -23.19
C TRP A 347 9.17 1.80 -24.00
N TRP A 348 9.82 2.64 -24.82
CA TRP A 348 9.15 3.74 -25.51
C TRP A 348 7.97 3.28 -26.38
N HIS A 349 8.14 2.16 -27.09
CA HIS A 349 7.07 1.55 -27.89
C HIS A 349 5.81 1.27 -27.06
N ARG A 350 5.97 0.85 -25.79
CA ARG A 350 4.86 0.57 -24.87
C ARG A 350 4.26 1.86 -24.32
N ILE A 351 5.10 2.82 -23.94
CA ILE A 351 4.68 4.15 -23.47
C ILE A 351 3.81 4.84 -24.54
N ARG A 352 4.28 4.81 -25.79
CA ARG A 352 3.55 5.34 -26.95
C ARG A 352 2.19 4.69 -27.11
N ALA A 353 2.14 3.35 -27.07
CA ALA A 353 0.88 2.63 -27.17
C ALA A 353 -0.10 3.02 -26.05
N ILE A 354 0.37 3.13 -24.80
CA ILE A 354 -0.45 3.54 -23.66
C ILE A 354 -1.01 4.95 -23.84
N ALA A 355 -0.21 5.89 -24.35
CA ALA A 355 -0.64 7.27 -24.63
C ALA A 355 -1.62 7.37 -25.80
N ASP A 356 -1.45 6.53 -26.82
CA ASP A 356 -2.30 6.52 -28.01
C ASP A 356 -3.63 5.81 -27.80
N TYR A 357 -3.69 4.85 -26.86
CA TYR A 357 -4.90 4.08 -26.58
C TYR A 357 -6.14 4.94 -26.26
N PRO A 358 -6.12 5.92 -25.32
CA PRO A 358 -7.28 6.77 -25.06
C PRO A 358 -7.61 7.70 -26.24
N LEU A 359 -6.71 7.86 -27.21
CA LEU A 359 -6.91 8.71 -28.39
C LEU A 359 -7.44 7.94 -29.60
N ARG A 360 -7.81 6.67 -29.46
CA ARG A 360 -8.43 5.93 -30.56
C ARG A 360 -9.83 6.46 -30.89
N PRO A 361 -10.27 6.40 -32.16
CA PRO A 361 -11.53 6.99 -32.59
C PRO A 361 -12.76 6.53 -31.79
N GLU A 362 -12.79 5.27 -31.35
CA GLU A 362 -13.89 4.71 -30.57
C GLU A 362 -14.09 5.39 -29.19
N TYR A 363 -13.03 5.98 -28.63
CA TYR A 363 -13.09 6.70 -27.36
C TYR A 363 -13.27 8.20 -27.52
N GLN A 364 -13.05 8.74 -28.72
CA GLN A 364 -13.12 10.17 -28.95
C GLN A 364 -14.55 10.60 -29.30
N HIS A 365 -15.02 11.63 -28.60
CA HIS A 365 -16.24 12.34 -28.97
C HIS A 365 -15.89 13.69 -29.61
N GLU A 366 -16.76 14.21 -30.48
CA GLU A 366 -16.57 15.49 -31.19
C GLU A 366 -16.36 16.68 -30.24
N SER A 367 -16.89 16.59 -29.02
CA SER A 367 -16.69 17.57 -27.94
C SER A 367 -15.24 17.66 -27.45
N GLY A 368 -14.40 16.68 -27.79
CA GLY A 368 -13.05 16.52 -27.26
C GLY A 368 -12.97 15.71 -25.97
N LEU A 369 -14.09 15.20 -25.46
CA LEU A 369 -14.13 14.31 -24.29
C LEU A 369 -13.95 12.84 -24.68
N LEU A 370 -13.50 12.06 -23.70
CA LEU A 370 -13.39 10.61 -23.80
C LEU A 370 -14.71 9.94 -23.38
N GLN A 371 -15.30 9.16 -24.28
CA GLN A 371 -16.56 8.45 -24.03
C GLN A 371 -16.32 7.00 -23.59
N GLY A 372 -17.26 6.46 -22.83
CA GLY A 372 -17.30 5.04 -22.47
C GLY A 372 -18.59 4.66 -21.76
N ARG A 373 -18.70 3.40 -21.34
CA ARG A 373 -19.81 2.86 -20.53
C ARG A 373 -19.33 2.20 -19.25
N ARG A 374 -18.20 2.68 -18.75
CA ARG A 374 -17.64 2.41 -17.44
C ARG A 374 -17.54 3.71 -16.66
N ASP A 375 -17.68 3.62 -15.35
CA ASP A 375 -17.50 4.76 -14.45
C ASP A 375 -16.32 4.55 -13.50
N LEU A 376 -15.96 5.61 -12.76
CA LEU A 376 -14.85 5.62 -11.81
C LEU A 376 -14.87 4.47 -10.78
N TRP A 377 -16.05 3.91 -10.48
CA TRP A 377 -16.21 2.83 -9.49
C TRP A 377 -16.24 1.44 -10.14
N GLU A 378 -15.73 1.35 -11.37
CA GLU A 378 -15.67 0.12 -12.15
C GLU A 378 -17.03 -0.48 -12.50
N ARG A 379 -18.10 0.32 -12.39
CA ARG A 379 -19.45 -0.17 -12.68
C ARG A 379 -19.66 -0.28 -14.18
N LEU A 380 -20.44 -1.27 -14.56
CA LEU A 380 -20.63 -1.72 -15.94
C LEU A 380 -22.04 -1.40 -16.45
N PRO A 381 -22.30 -1.57 -17.76
CA PRO A 381 -23.62 -1.30 -18.34
C PRO A 381 -24.77 -2.01 -17.65
N TRP A 382 -24.57 -3.27 -17.24
CA TRP A 382 -25.60 -4.04 -16.54
C TRP A 382 -25.92 -3.51 -15.13
N MET A 383 -25.02 -2.74 -14.53
CA MET A 383 -25.27 -2.00 -13.27
C MET A 383 -25.97 -0.65 -13.52
N GLY A 384 -26.29 -0.32 -14.77
CA GLY A 384 -26.98 0.91 -15.17
C GLY A 384 -26.08 2.01 -15.71
N VAL A 385 -24.81 1.72 -16.01
CA VAL A 385 -23.91 2.72 -16.60
C VAL A 385 -24.22 2.92 -18.09
N GLN A 386 -24.77 4.09 -18.40
CA GLN A 386 -25.09 4.50 -19.76
C GLN A 386 -23.89 5.16 -20.47
N PRO A 387 -23.87 5.19 -21.82
CA PRO A 387 -22.86 5.93 -22.58
C PRO A 387 -22.71 7.38 -22.10
N GLY A 388 -21.47 7.82 -21.94
CA GLY A 388 -21.16 9.16 -21.47
C GLY A 388 -19.70 9.37 -21.10
N PHE A 389 -19.46 10.48 -20.40
CA PHE A 389 -18.16 11.01 -20.06
C PHE A 389 -17.94 10.91 -18.56
N ASP A 390 -16.99 10.08 -18.14
CA ASP A 390 -16.60 9.94 -16.73
C ASP A 390 -15.49 10.93 -16.38
N ILE A 391 -15.59 11.56 -15.20
CA ILE A 391 -14.61 12.54 -14.72
C ILE A 391 -13.21 11.94 -14.58
N SER A 392 -13.11 10.70 -14.14
CA SER A 392 -11.81 10.05 -13.92
C SER A 392 -11.07 9.84 -15.23
N HIS A 393 -11.78 9.38 -16.27
CA HIS A 393 -11.21 9.22 -17.60
C HIS A 393 -10.66 10.56 -18.11
N GLN A 394 -11.42 11.64 -17.94
CA GLN A 394 -11.00 12.96 -18.41
C GLN A 394 -9.78 13.47 -17.64
N VAL A 395 -9.84 13.47 -16.30
CA VAL A 395 -8.79 14.05 -15.45
C VAL A 395 -7.48 13.32 -15.63
N PHE A 396 -7.48 11.99 -15.48
CA PHE A 396 -6.25 11.21 -15.56
C PHE A 396 -5.65 11.27 -16.97
N CYS A 397 -6.45 11.15 -18.04
CA CYS A 397 -5.91 11.22 -19.40
C CYS A 397 -5.41 12.62 -19.74
N ALA A 398 -6.13 13.68 -19.35
CA ALA A 398 -5.68 15.05 -19.62
C ALA A 398 -4.32 15.34 -18.96
N VAL A 399 -4.16 14.95 -17.68
CA VAL A 399 -2.90 15.12 -16.94
C VAL A 399 -1.81 14.24 -17.54
N GLY A 400 -2.07 12.94 -17.68
CA GLY A 400 -1.10 11.97 -18.17
C GLY A 400 -0.56 12.29 -19.57
N LEU A 401 -1.43 12.72 -20.50
CA LEU A 401 -1.03 13.11 -21.85
C LEU A 401 -0.17 14.38 -21.89
N VAL A 402 -0.49 15.38 -21.06
CA VAL A 402 0.32 16.60 -20.95
C VAL A 402 1.69 16.28 -20.35
N HIS A 403 1.73 15.46 -19.30
CA HIS A 403 2.97 15.04 -18.65
C HIS A 403 3.86 14.22 -19.60
N ILE A 404 3.30 13.20 -20.25
CA ILE A 404 4.10 12.36 -21.14
C ILE A 404 4.56 13.09 -22.40
N ALA A 405 3.85 14.14 -22.84
CA ALA A 405 4.31 15.02 -23.89
C ALA A 405 5.60 15.78 -23.52
N GLU A 406 5.77 16.19 -22.26
CA GLU A 406 7.02 16.79 -21.80
C GLU A 406 8.19 15.80 -21.90
N LEU A 407 7.96 14.54 -21.49
CA LEU A 407 8.96 13.48 -21.65
C LEU A 407 9.26 13.21 -23.13
N ALA A 408 8.23 13.11 -23.98
CA ALA A 408 8.37 12.91 -25.41
C ALA A 408 9.25 14.00 -26.04
N GLN A 409 8.98 15.27 -25.70
CA GLN A 409 9.78 16.40 -26.14
C GLN A 409 11.24 16.27 -25.70
N HIS A 410 11.49 15.88 -24.45
CA HIS A 410 12.82 15.68 -23.91
C HIS A 410 13.59 14.55 -24.62
N LEU A 411 12.89 13.47 -25.01
CA LEU A 411 13.48 12.33 -25.71
C LEU A 411 13.59 12.52 -27.24
N GLY A 412 13.13 13.65 -27.79
CA GLY A 412 13.20 13.95 -29.23
C GLY A 412 12.01 13.44 -30.05
N HIS A 413 10.93 12.98 -29.41
CA HIS A 413 9.69 12.54 -30.05
C HIS A 413 8.72 13.71 -30.23
N HIS A 414 9.11 14.72 -31.02
CA HIS A 414 8.42 16.00 -31.15
C HIS A 414 6.96 15.88 -31.65
N ASP A 415 6.70 15.00 -32.62
CA ASP A 415 5.34 14.82 -33.15
C ASP A 415 4.38 14.23 -32.11
N ASP A 416 4.85 13.21 -31.37
CA ASP A 416 4.08 12.61 -30.28
C ASP A 416 3.88 13.64 -29.15
N ALA A 417 4.92 14.42 -28.81
CA ALA A 417 4.84 15.49 -27.82
C ALA A 417 3.75 16.51 -28.17
N GLN A 418 3.77 17.05 -29.39
CA GLN A 418 2.80 18.04 -29.83
C GLN A 418 1.37 17.46 -29.81
N ARG A 419 1.20 16.25 -30.35
CA ARG A 419 -0.10 15.58 -30.45
C ARG A 419 -0.71 15.29 -29.07
N TRP A 420 0.07 14.71 -28.16
CA TRP A 420 -0.41 14.38 -26.81
C TRP A 420 -0.67 15.63 -25.97
N HIS A 421 0.19 16.64 -26.05
CA HIS A 421 -0.03 17.91 -25.36
C HIS A 421 -1.33 18.60 -25.84
N ALA A 422 -1.57 18.64 -27.15
CA ALA A 422 -2.79 19.19 -27.71
C ALA A 422 -4.04 18.39 -27.27
N ALA A 423 -3.97 17.06 -27.30
CA ALA A 423 -5.08 16.20 -26.88
C ALA A 423 -5.42 16.37 -25.39
N GLY A 424 -4.41 16.36 -24.50
CA GLY A 424 -4.64 16.54 -23.06
C GLY A 424 -5.25 17.91 -22.73
N ASN A 425 -4.80 18.98 -23.39
CA ASN A 425 -5.40 20.31 -23.23
C ASN A 425 -6.84 20.38 -23.76
N ARG A 426 -7.10 19.77 -24.92
CA ARG A 426 -8.46 19.70 -25.49
C ARG A 426 -9.43 18.99 -24.53
N ILE A 427 -9.04 17.84 -23.96
CA ILE A 427 -9.85 17.11 -22.98
C ILE A 427 -10.14 18.01 -21.76
N ARG A 428 -9.11 18.67 -21.21
CA ARG A 428 -9.26 19.57 -20.05
C ARG A 428 -10.22 20.72 -20.35
N GLU A 429 -10.06 21.39 -21.49
CA GLU A 429 -10.89 22.51 -21.91
C GLU A 429 -12.34 22.08 -22.10
N ALA A 430 -12.58 20.95 -22.76
CA ALA A 430 -13.91 20.39 -22.94
C ALA A 430 -14.57 20.02 -21.59
N MET A 431 -13.81 19.37 -20.71
CA MET A 431 -14.27 18.94 -19.38
C MET A 431 -14.76 20.12 -18.54
N LEU A 432 -14.09 21.27 -18.60
CA LEU A 432 -14.39 22.43 -17.77
C LEU A 432 -15.36 23.41 -18.45
N GLY A 433 -15.26 23.56 -19.77
CA GLY A 433 -15.84 24.70 -20.50
C GLY A 433 -16.85 24.36 -21.58
N HIS A 434 -16.96 23.10 -22.03
CA HIS A 434 -17.86 22.76 -23.14
C HIS A 434 -19.32 23.16 -22.83
N PRO A 435 -20.04 23.83 -23.75
CA PRO A 435 -21.38 24.36 -23.48
C PRO A 435 -22.40 23.30 -23.04
N GLN A 436 -22.38 22.13 -23.68
CA GLN A 436 -23.29 21.01 -23.39
C GLN A 436 -22.66 19.91 -22.49
N TYR A 437 -21.46 19.43 -22.84
CA TYR A 437 -20.88 18.23 -22.24
C TYR A 437 -19.93 18.45 -21.06
N ARG A 438 -19.69 19.69 -20.61
CA ARG A 438 -18.79 19.94 -19.48
C ARG A 438 -19.21 19.13 -18.24
N LEU A 439 -18.21 18.74 -17.45
CA LEU A 439 -18.41 18.06 -16.17
C LEU A 439 -18.56 19.06 -15.01
N VAL A 440 -18.92 20.30 -15.30
CA VAL A 440 -19.29 21.32 -14.32
C VAL A 440 -20.80 21.63 -14.44
N HIS A 441 -21.54 21.29 -13.40
CA HIS A 441 -22.98 21.50 -13.30
C HIS A 441 -23.29 22.25 -12.01
N GLU A 442 -24.01 23.38 -12.13
CA GLU A 442 -24.37 24.23 -10.97
C GLU A 442 -23.17 24.63 -10.09
N GLY A 443 -22.05 24.97 -10.73
CA GLY A 443 -20.81 25.38 -10.05
C GLY A 443 -20.07 24.23 -9.36
N ARG A 444 -20.42 22.97 -9.63
CA ARG A 444 -19.79 21.78 -9.04
C ARG A 444 -19.31 20.81 -10.10
N ILE A 445 -18.22 20.11 -9.81
CA ILE A 445 -17.78 18.99 -10.63
C ILE A 445 -18.73 17.81 -10.42
N ILE A 446 -19.15 17.18 -11.51
CA ILE A 446 -19.97 15.97 -11.49
C ILE A 446 -19.15 14.76 -11.90
N HIS A 447 -19.53 13.58 -11.41
CA HIS A 447 -18.84 12.34 -11.75
C HIS A 447 -19.01 11.97 -13.21
N ARG A 448 -20.22 12.18 -13.75
CA ARG A 448 -20.55 11.70 -15.09
C ARG A 448 -21.59 12.57 -15.78
N ARG A 449 -21.41 12.74 -17.09
CA ARG A 449 -22.37 13.33 -18.02
C ARG A 449 -22.74 12.27 -19.06
N LEU A 450 -24.02 12.14 -19.38
CA LEU A 450 -24.49 11.23 -20.42
C LEU A 450 -24.14 11.75 -21.82
N ALA A 451 -24.19 10.86 -22.80
CA ALA A 451 -23.92 11.18 -24.20
C ALA A 451 -24.88 12.22 -24.81
N ASP A 452 -26.07 12.39 -24.22
CA ASP A 452 -27.01 13.46 -24.59
C ASP A 452 -26.67 14.82 -23.95
N GLY A 453 -25.69 14.85 -23.05
CA GLY A 453 -25.26 16.04 -22.33
C GLY A 453 -26.01 16.29 -21.02
N THR A 454 -26.84 15.38 -20.54
CA THR A 454 -27.49 15.50 -19.22
C THR A 454 -26.60 14.99 -18.07
N PRO A 455 -26.74 15.50 -16.83
CA PRO A 455 -26.04 14.93 -15.68
C PRO A 455 -26.52 13.51 -15.39
N ALA A 456 -25.60 12.58 -15.17
CA ALA A 456 -25.96 11.26 -14.68
C ALA A 456 -26.17 11.30 -13.16
N GLU A 457 -27.42 11.32 -12.69
CA GLU A 457 -27.75 11.41 -11.26
C GLU A 457 -28.01 10.04 -10.61
N THR A 458 -28.68 9.15 -11.35
CA THR A 458 -29.09 7.82 -10.87
C THR A 458 -28.67 6.74 -11.85
N MET A 459 -28.28 5.57 -11.35
CA MET A 459 -28.19 4.36 -12.15
C MET A 459 -29.35 3.44 -11.81
N ARG A 460 -29.87 2.77 -12.83
CA ARG A 460 -30.80 1.66 -12.66
C ARG A 460 -30.15 0.43 -13.29
N PRO A 461 -29.85 -0.62 -12.51
CA PRO A 461 -29.42 -1.89 -13.06
C PRO A 461 -30.39 -2.35 -14.13
N ASP A 462 -29.87 -2.99 -15.18
CA ASP A 462 -30.71 -3.54 -16.23
C ASP A 462 -31.54 -4.70 -15.63
N PRO A 463 -32.88 -4.59 -15.55
CA PRO A 463 -33.72 -5.62 -14.94
C PRO A 463 -33.73 -6.92 -15.74
N THR A 464 -33.29 -6.89 -17.01
CA THR A 464 -33.17 -8.07 -17.87
C THR A 464 -31.84 -8.80 -17.67
N TRP A 465 -30.89 -8.18 -16.98
CA TRP A 465 -29.60 -8.81 -16.67
C TRP A 465 -29.73 -9.77 -15.49
N ASN A 466 -30.01 -11.03 -15.80
CA ASN A 466 -30.06 -12.13 -14.84
C ASN A 466 -28.88 -13.07 -15.06
N HIS A 467 -27.70 -12.72 -14.53
CA HIS A 467 -26.54 -13.62 -14.56
C HIS A 467 -26.48 -14.42 -13.25
N PRO A 468 -26.46 -15.75 -13.28
CA PRO A 468 -26.55 -16.59 -12.07
C PRO A 468 -25.44 -16.33 -11.04
N ASP A 469 -24.25 -15.91 -11.50
CA ASP A 469 -23.10 -15.61 -10.62
C ASP A 469 -23.02 -14.15 -10.13
N TYR A 470 -23.87 -13.25 -10.63
CA TYR A 470 -23.88 -11.85 -10.22
C TYR A 470 -25.25 -11.52 -9.65
N ALA A 471 -25.37 -11.62 -8.33
CA ALA A 471 -26.53 -11.08 -7.64
C ALA A 471 -26.65 -9.59 -8.01
N PRO A 472 -27.78 -9.15 -8.60
CA PRO A 472 -27.96 -7.73 -8.88
C PRO A 472 -27.79 -6.96 -7.57
N LEU A 473 -27.06 -5.83 -7.63
CA LEU A 473 -27.10 -4.84 -6.55
C LEU A 473 -28.55 -4.66 -6.12
N PRO A 474 -28.87 -4.62 -4.80
CA PRO A 474 -30.24 -4.72 -4.32
C PRO A 474 -31.20 -3.88 -5.18
N SER A 475 -32.09 -4.57 -5.89
CA SER A 475 -32.97 -4.02 -6.94
C SER A 475 -33.92 -2.91 -6.45
N HIS A 476 -33.92 -2.65 -5.15
CA HIS A 476 -34.78 -1.67 -4.47
C HIS A 476 -34.03 -0.45 -3.92
N ALA A 477 -32.69 -0.40 -3.97
CA ALA A 477 -31.94 0.78 -3.58
C ALA A 477 -31.74 1.71 -4.79
N ARG A 478 -32.10 3.00 -4.67
CA ARG A 478 -31.65 4.01 -5.65
C ARG A 478 -30.12 4.08 -5.59
N ASN A 479 -29.44 3.42 -6.52
CA ASN A 479 -27.99 3.52 -6.66
C ASN A 479 -27.65 4.92 -7.19
N LEU A 480 -27.25 5.80 -6.28
CA LEU A 480 -26.77 7.12 -6.63
C LEU A 480 -25.41 7.00 -7.31
N HIS A 481 -25.18 7.80 -8.36
CA HIS A 481 -23.81 8.03 -8.84
C HIS A 481 -22.93 8.72 -7.78
N ARG A 482 -23.56 9.26 -6.72
CA ARG A 482 -22.95 10.00 -5.60
C ARG A 482 -23.32 9.35 -4.24
N PRO A 483 -22.62 8.30 -3.79
CA PRO A 483 -22.78 7.86 -2.40
C PRO A 483 -22.30 8.93 -1.40
N ASP A 484 -21.25 9.71 -1.72
CA ASP A 484 -20.57 10.56 -0.71
C ASP A 484 -20.51 12.08 -1.02
N CYS A 485 -21.01 12.56 -2.16
CA CYS A 485 -20.83 13.97 -2.56
C CYS A 485 -21.89 14.94 -2.03
N ARG A 486 -22.18 14.90 -0.72
CA ARG A 486 -22.79 16.05 -0.02
C ARG A 486 -21.72 16.81 0.77
N THR A 487 -20.68 17.27 0.10
CA THR A 487 -19.84 18.36 0.62
C THR A 487 -20.39 19.65 0.04
N PRO A 488 -21.21 20.43 0.77
CA PRO A 488 -21.54 21.77 0.32
C PRO A 488 -20.27 22.62 0.33
N LEU A 489 -19.99 23.32 -0.78
CA LEU A 489 -19.27 24.59 -0.67
C LEU A 489 -20.17 25.48 0.20
N HIS A 490 -19.77 25.72 1.45
CA HIS A 490 -20.54 26.56 2.37
C HIS A 490 -20.83 27.91 1.70
N PRO A 491 -22.10 28.31 1.56
CA PRO A 491 -22.42 29.71 1.37
C PRO A 491 -22.03 30.42 2.68
N ARG A 492 -21.33 31.55 2.61
CA ARG A 492 -21.20 32.47 3.74
C ARG A 492 -22.62 32.78 4.24
N ARG A 493 -23.00 32.22 5.38
CA ARG A 493 -24.17 32.67 6.14
C ARG A 493 -23.66 33.49 7.33
N SER A 494 -23.86 34.79 7.22
CA SER A 494 -23.99 35.69 8.36
C SER A 494 -25.20 35.24 9.20
N GLY A 495 -24.95 34.78 10.42
CA GLY A 495 -25.99 34.41 11.39
C GLY A 495 -25.34 33.93 12.68
N GLY A 496 -25.55 34.67 13.76
CA GLY A 496 -24.93 34.46 15.07
C GLY A 496 -25.38 33.17 15.79
N PRO A 497 -24.74 32.86 16.93
CA PRO A 497 -24.92 31.60 17.62
C PRO A 497 -26.14 31.65 18.55
N ALA A 498 -27.10 30.75 18.36
CA ALA A 498 -28.06 30.38 19.37
C ALA A 498 -28.45 28.91 19.19
N ASP A 499 -28.60 28.23 20.32
CA ASP A 499 -29.27 26.95 20.55
C ASP A 499 -28.49 25.67 20.28
N TYR A 500 -27.67 25.25 21.26
CA TYR A 500 -27.76 23.89 21.83
C TYR A 500 -27.29 23.88 23.30
N LEU A 501 -28.29 23.72 24.18
CA LEU A 501 -28.29 23.09 25.52
C LEU A 501 -27.62 23.76 26.73
N ARG A 502 -28.45 23.85 27.78
CA ARG A 502 -28.25 24.41 29.12
C ARG A 502 -27.38 23.51 30.02
N ALA A 503 -26.43 24.13 30.71
CA ALA A 503 -26.06 23.84 32.10
C ALA A 503 -25.46 25.13 32.70
N ASP A 504 -25.95 25.56 33.86
CA ASP A 504 -25.63 26.86 34.50
C ASP A 504 -24.22 26.91 35.14
N PRO A 505 -23.67 28.13 35.41
CA PRO A 505 -22.23 28.43 35.52
C PRO A 505 -21.72 28.50 36.98
N PRO A 506 -20.43 28.87 37.23
CA PRO A 506 -20.21 30.30 37.52
C PRO A 506 -18.83 30.91 37.18
N LYS A 507 -18.88 32.24 37.05
CA LYS A 507 -17.86 33.31 37.24
C LYS A 507 -17.07 33.85 36.04
N GLN A 508 -17.38 35.11 35.77
CA GLN A 508 -16.75 36.09 34.87
C GLN A 508 -15.35 36.52 35.35
N GLN A 509 -14.47 36.84 34.41
CA GLN A 509 -13.82 38.17 34.35
C GLN A 509 -13.33 38.49 32.92
N PRO A 510 -13.36 39.77 32.48
CA PRO A 510 -13.16 40.19 31.09
C PRO A 510 -11.73 40.68 30.83
N CYS A 511 -11.32 40.70 29.56
CA CYS A 511 -10.32 41.66 29.06
C CYS A 511 -10.56 41.95 27.58
N ASP A 512 -10.46 43.23 27.28
CA ASP A 512 -10.69 43.93 26.02
C ASP A 512 -9.69 43.57 24.93
N GLY A 513 -10.04 43.86 23.67
CA GLY A 513 -9.11 43.73 22.54
C GLY A 513 -9.77 44.03 21.20
N ASP A 514 -9.49 45.23 20.70
CA ASP A 514 -10.13 45.92 19.57
C ASP A 514 -10.21 45.23 18.21
N VAL A 515 -11.24 45.69 17.51
CA VAL A 515 -11.57 45.54 16.10
C VAL A 515 -10.50 46.19 15.20
N ALA A 516 -10.07 45.47 14.17
CA ALA A 516 -9.53 46.10 12.96
C ALA A 516 -10.15 45.46 11.71
N GLU A 517 -10.99 46.24 11.04
CA GLU A 517 -11.51 45.97 9.71
C GLU A 517 -10.39 45.94 8.67
N PHE A 518 -10.41 44.96 7.77
CA PHE A 518 -9.93 45.14 6.40
C PHE A 518 -10.87 44.41 5.45
N GLY A 519 -11.68 45.20 4.75
CA GLY A 519 -12.50 44.75 3.64
C GLY A 519 -11.70 44.74 2.32
N ALA A 520 -12.26 43.95 1.40
CA ALA A 520 -12.12 43.98 -0.06
C ALA A 520 -11.14 43.00 -0.75
N ALA A 521 -11.78 42.21 -1.62
CA ALA A 521 -11.32 41.70 -2.91
C ALA A 521 -10.34 40.51 -2.97
N VAL A 522 -10.88 39.27 -2.98
CA VAL A 522 -10.22 38.14 -3.67
C VAL A 522 -11.27 37.19 -4.26
N GLY A 523 -11.36 37.16 -5.59
CA GLY A 523 -12.04 36.11 -6.37
C GLY A 523 -11.22 34.80 -6.37
N PRO A 524 -11.70 33.71 -7.00
CA PRO A 524 -11.17 32.37 -6.73
C PRO A 524 -9.80 32.12 -7.39
N GLU A 525 -8.71 32.42 -6.66
CA GLU A 525 -7.32 32.09 -7.04
C GLU A 525 -6.89 30.66 -6.65
N TRP A 526 -7.76 29.86 -6.05
CA TRP A 526 -7.35 28.59 -5.43
C TRP A 526 -7.07 27.43 -6.41
N MET A 527 -7.44 27.55 -7.69
CA MET A 527 -7.10 26.53 -8.72
C MET A 527 -5.77 26.77 -9.45
N ARG A 528 -5.05 27.87 -9.18
CA ARG A 528 -3.71 28.09 -9.75
C ARG A 528 -2.60 27.26 -9.06
N GLY A 529 -2.90 26.65 -7.91
CA GLY A 529 -1.91 25.91 -7.11
C GLY A 529 -1.60 24.48 -7.58
N ILE A 530 -2.37 23.92 -8.52
CA ILE A 530 -2.19 22.55 -9.05
C ILE A 530 -1.29 22.55 -10.30
N TRP A 531 -0.90 23.71 -10.82
CA TRP A 531 -0.10 23.86 -12.03
C TRP A 531 1.14 24.72 -11.75
N PRO A 532 2.38 24.20 -11.87
CA PRO A 532 3.56 25.02 -11.63
C PRO A 532 3.70 26.07 -12.74
N LYS A 533 3.68 27.36 -12.37
CA LYS A 533 4.35 28.38 -13.19
C LYS A 533 5.85 28.08 -13.13
N HIS A 534 6.47 27.89 -14.29
CA HIS A 534 7.89 27.60 -14.44
C HIS A 534 8.77 28.52 -13.56
N ARG A 535 9.36 27.94 -12.52
CA ARG A 535 10.65 28.37 -11.98
C ARG A 535 11.55 27.15 -11.98
N CYS A 536 12.60 27.20 -12.81
CA CYS A 536 13.67 26.22 -12.81
C CYS A 536 14.29 26.15 -11.41
N PHE A 537 14.03 25.07 -10.69
CA PHE A 537 14.82 24.69 -9.52
C PHE A 537 16.00 23.86 -10.04
N ARG A 538 17.22 24.42 -9.99
CA ARG A 538 18.45 23.63 -10.17
C ARG A 538 18.77 22.97 -8.83
N PRO A 539 18.84 21.64 -8.73
CA PRO A 539 19.42 21.01 -7.54
C PRO A 539 20.91 21.33 -7.49
N ARG A 540 21.39 21.80 -6.34
CA ARG A 540 22.83 21.83 -6.04
C ARG A 540 23.29 20.38 -5.88
N LEU A 541 24.09 19.90 -6.83
CA LEU A 541 24.87 18.67 -6.68
C LEU A 541 25.81 18.81 -5.47
N PRO A 542 26.00 17.76 -4.64
CA PRO A 542 27.05 17.75 -3.64
C PRO A 542 28.42 17.76 -4.33
N ARG A 543 29.33 18.60 -3.80
CA ARG A 543 30.71 18.74 -4.25
C ARG A 543 31.41 17.38 -4.22
N ALA A 544 31.86 16.91 -5.38
CA ALA A 544 32.83 15.83 -5.49
C ALA A 544 34.10 16.23 -4.73
N MET A 545 34.49 15.44 -3.71
CA MET A 545 35.83 15.49 -3.16
C MET A 545 36.80 14.96 -4.21
N GLY A 546 37.82 15.75 -4.51
CA GLY A 546 38.87 15.41 -5.47
C GLY A 546 39.73 14.25 -4.99
N LEU A 547 39.96 13.31 -5.89
CA LEU A 547 41.09 12.39 -5.83
C LEU A 547 42.07 12.78 -6.92
N CYS A 548 43.24 13.20 -6.46
CA CYS A 548 44.36 13.65 -7.26
C CYS A 548 45.08 12.46 -7.89
N ASN A 549 45.58 12.70 -9.10
CA ASN A 549 46.35 11.82 -9.98
C ASN A 549 47.42 10.93 -9.30
N ARG A 550 47.58 9.71 -9.82
CA ARG A 550 48.88 9.17 -10.26
C ARG A 550 48.68 8.03 -11.28
N LEU A 551 48.97 8.36 -12.53
CA LEU A 551 49.39 7.43 -13.58
C LEU A 551 50.84 7.00 -13.30
N HIS A 552 51.16 5.71 -13.44
CA HIS A 552 52.31 5.29 -14.24
C HIS A 552 52.14 3.85 -14.73
N CYS A 553 52.63 3.66 -15.95
CA CYS A 553 52.43 2.54 -16.85
C CYS A 553 53.28 1.31 -16.53
N LEU A 554 52.83 0.19 -17.11
CA LEU A 554 53.57 -0.99 -17.58
C LEU A 554 55.10 -0.94 -17.46
N GLY A 555 55.65 -1.95 -16.77
CA GLY A 555 57.06 -2.24 -16.55
C GLY A 555 57.21 -3.17 -15.38
#